data_AF-A0A1J3JQ38-F1
#
_entry.id   AF-A0A1J3JQ38-F1
#
_cell.length_a   1.000
_cell.length_b   1.000
_cell.length_c   1.000
_cell.angle_alpha   90.00
_cell.angle_beta   90.00
_cell.angle_gamma   90.00
#
_symmetry.space_group_name_H-M   'P 1'
#
loop_
_entity.id
_entity.type
_entity.pdbx_description
1 polymer ?
#
loop_
_entity_poly.entity_id
_entity_poly.type
_entity_poly.pdbx_seq_one_letter_code
_entity_poly.pdbx_strand_id
1 'polypeptide(L)'
;WCFERAMRRLRENFRTTATSMGVQTQLGMLSQVIKTVDPRLHQHLEDLDGGEYLFAIRMLMVLFRREFSFLDALYLWELMWAMEYNPNKFASYEEPENRNNLSEHDPRLLKKYGKFERKYIKNGHNEQHSTLAVFVVASVLETKNKRLLKEAKGLDDVVQILGDIAGNLDARKACKEALKIHEKFLRKANRQ
;
A
#
# COMPACT_ATOMS: atom_id res chain seq x y z
N TRP A 1 15.65 16.48 11.69
CA TRP A 1 15.30 15.22 12.37
C TRP A 1 14.66 14.24 11.38
N CYS A 2 15.26 13.07 11.12
CA CYS A 2 14.77 12.11 10.11
C CYS A 2 13.53 11.33 10.58
N PHE A 3 13.51 10.88 11.83
CA PHE A 3 12.37 10.16 12.41
C PHE A 3 11.09 11.00 12.42
N GLU A 4 11.20 12.28 12.76
CA GLU A 4 10.07 13.23 12.77
C GLU A 4 9.42 13.35 11.38
N ARG A 5 10.20 13.48 10.30
CA ARG A 5 9.70 13.49 8.92
C ARG A 5 9.09 12.16 8.50
N ALA A 6 9.67 11.04 8.93
CA ALA A 6 9.08 9.72 8.69
C ALA A 6 7.71 9.59 9.39
N MET A 7 7.58 10.07 10.63
CA MET A 7 6.32 10.06 11.36
C MET A 7 5.29 11.03 10.77
N ARG A 8 5.69 12.16 10.18
CA ARG A 8 4.76 13.01 9.41
C ARG A 8 4.16 12.27 8.22
N ARG A 9 4.94 11.45 7.52
CA ARG A 9 4.47 10.61 6.42
C ARG A 9 3.50 9.54 6.89
N LEU A 10 3.80 8.89 8.02
CA LEU A 10 3.00 7.80 8.59
C LEU A 10 1.86 8.27 9.48
N ARG A 11 1.73 9.59 9.73
CA ARG A 11 0.79 10.17 10.68
C ARG A 11 -0.63 9.65 10.51
N GLU A 12 -1.07 9.51 9.27
CA GLU A 12 -2.43 9.02 8.97
C GLU A 12 -2.64 7.59 9.46
N ASN A 13 -1.62 6.71 9.48
CA ASN A 13 -1.76 5.34 10.02
C ASN A 13 -2.12 5.33 11.51
N PHE A 14 -1.68 6.35 12.26
CA PHE A 14 -1.83 6.44 13.72
C PHE A 14 -2.98 7.35 14.14
N ARG A 15 -3.76 7.91 13.20
CA ARG A 15 -4.96 8.67 13.57
C ARG A 15 -6.01 7.70 14.08
N THR A 16 -6.47 7.95 15.30
CA THR A 16 -7.64 7.28 15.86
C THR A 16 -8.76 8.30 15.93
N THR A 17 -9.89 7.99 15.30
CA THR A 17 -11.14 8.71 15.54
C THR A 17 -12.06 7.85 16.40
N ALA A 18 -13.17 8.41 16.89
CA ALA A 18 -14.15 7.64 17.66
C ALA A 18 -14.76 6.46 16.88
N THR A 19 -14.63 6.44 15.55
CA THR A 19 -15.30 5.47 14.67
C THR A 19 -14.38 4.76 13.66
N SER A 20 -13.11 5.17 13.53
CA SER A 20 -12.18 4.56 12.55
C SER A 20 -10.70 4.64 12.96
N MET A 21 -9.94 3.64 12.51
CA MET A 21 -8.47 3.66 12.53
C MET A 21 -7.95 4.20 11.20
N GLY A 22 -6.93 5.05 11.20
CA GLY A 22 -6.46 5.69 9.97
C GLY A 22 -5.82 4.73 8.94
N VAL A 23 -5.44 3.51 9.34
CA VAL A 23 -5.05 2.44 8.39
C VAL A 23 -6.23 1.88 7.58
N GLN A 24 -7.47 2.11 8.02
CA GLN A 24 -8.67 1.54 7.40
C GLN A 24 -8.84 1.97 5.94
N THR A 25 -8.45 3.20 5.58
CA THR A 25 -8.49 3.64 4.18
C THR A 25 -7.52 2.84 3.29
N GLN A 26 -6.36 2.43 3.81
CA GLN A 26 -5.44 1.56 3.07
C GLN A 26 -5.97 0.13 2.97
N LEU A 27 -6.72 -0.35 3.97
CA LEU A 27 -7.41 -1.64 3.90
C LEU A 27 -8.55 -1.63 2.89
N GLY A 28 -9.34 -0.55 2.84
CA GLY A 28 -10.36 -0.35 1.81
C GLY A 28 -9.75 -0.31 0.41
N MET A 29 -8.64 0.40 0.23
CA MET A 29 -7.88 0.38 -1.03
C MET A 29 -7.38 -1.03 -1.37
N LEU A 30 -6.82 -1.76 -0.39
CA LEU A 30 -6.37 -3.14 -0.59
C LEU A 30 -7.53 -4.03 -1.05
N SER A 31 -8.68 -3.93 -0.38
CA SER A 31 -9.89 -4.65 -0.73
C SER A 31 -10.30 -4.39 -2.19
N GLN A 32 -10.32 -3.11 -2.60
CA GLN A 32 -10.63 -2.73 -3.98
C GLN A 32 -9.60 -3.20 -5.00
N VAL A 33 -8.31 -3.17 -4.64
CA VAL A 33 -7.24 -3.71 -5.49
C VAL A 33 -7.44 -5.20 -5.72
N ILE A 34 -7.62 -5.99 -4.66
CA ILE A 34 -7.79 -7.44 -4.78
C ILE A 34 -9.09 -7.76 -5.53
N LYS A 35 -10.21 -7.10 -5.21
CA LYS A 35 -11.48 -7.25 -5.92
C LYS A 35 -11.34 -7.04 -7.43
N THR A 36 -10.56 -6.04 -7.83
CA THR A 36 -10.32 -5.72 -9.24
C THR A 36 -9.34 -6.70 -9.90
N VAL A 37 -8.25 -7.02 -9.23
CA VAL A 37 -7.13 -7.80 -9.77
C VAL A 37 -7.44 -9.29 -9.78
N ASP A 38 -8.01 -9.81 -8.69
CA ASP A 38 -8.38 -11.20 -8.44
C ASP A 38 -9.72 -11.28 -7.65
N PRO A 39 -10.86 -11.16 -8.35
CA PRO A 39 -12.18 -11.21 -7.71
C PRO A 39 -12.45 -12.53 -6.98
N ARG A 40 -11.84 -13.64 -7.43
CA ARG A 40 -12.05 -14.96 -6.82
C ARG A 40 -11.42 -15.04 -5.44
N LEU A 41 -10.20 -14.52 -5.31
CA LEU A 41 -9.55 -14.42 -3.99
C LEU A 41 -10.32 -13.47 -3.07
N HIS A 42 -10.77 -12.32 -3.59
CA HIS A 42 -11.55 -11.37 -2.81
C HIS A 42 -12.83 -12.01 -2.25
N GLN A 43 -13.62 -12.66 -3.11
CA GLN A 43 -14.86 -13.33 -2.69
C GLN A 43 -14.59 -14.41 -1.64
N HIS A 44 -13.55 -15.23 -1.84
CA HIS A 44 -13.20 -16.25 -0.87
C HIS A 44 -12.83 -15.64 0.49
N LEU A 45 -12.10 -14.52 0.52
CA LEU A 45 -11.78 -13.85 1.78
C LEU A 45 -13.03 -13.21 2.42
N GLU A 46 -13.98 -12.68 1.64
CA GLU A 46 -15.27 -12.21 2.15
C GLU A 46 -16.08 -13.35 2.79
N ASP A 47 -16.14 -14.52 2.14
CA ASP A 47 -16.85 -15.70 2.65
C ASP A 47 -16.26 -16.24 3.98
N LEU A 48 -15.02 -15.85 4.30
CA LEU A 48 -14.32 -16.16 5.55
C LEU A 48 -14.39 -15.03 6.59
N ASP A 49 -15.31 -14.07 6.42
CA ASP A 49 -15.42 -12.83 7.22
C ASP A 49 -14.15 -11.94 7.19
N GLY A 50 -13.31 -12.11 6.18
CA GLY A 50 -12.04 -11.40 5.96
C GLY A 50 -12.14 -10.22 4.99
N GLY A 51 -13.33 -9.80 4.59
CA GLY A 51 -13.58 -8.76 3.57
C GLY A 51 -13.03 -7.37 3.88
N GLU A 52 -12.82 -7.06 5.16
CA GLU A 52 -12.21 -5.80 5.65
C GLU A 52 -10.68 -5.87 5.74
N TYR A 53 -10.06 -7.02 5.44
CA TYR A 53 -8.61 -7.22 5.40
C TYR A 53 -7.87 -6.86 6.71
N LEU A 54 -8.53 -6.93 7.87
CA LEU A 54 -7.96 -6.53 9.16
C LEU A 54 -6.68 -7.31 9.53
N PHE A 55 -6.50 -8.54 9.00
CA PHE A 55 -5.26 -9.32 9.13
C PHE A 55 -4.02 -8.62 8.55
N ALA A 56 -4.20 -7.65 7.64
CA ALA A 56 -3.12 -6.89 7.02
C ALA A 56 -2.68 -5.64 7.81
N ILE A 57 -3.38 -5.27 8.89
CA ILE A 57 -3.06 -4.08 9.71
C ILE A 57 -1.58 -4.07 10.13
N ARG A 58 -1.08 -5.20 10.63
CA ARG A 58 0.32 -5.34 11.08
C ARG A 58 1.33 -5.00 9.99
N MET A 59 1.01 -5.33 8.74
CA MET A 59 1.89 -5.08 7.59
C MET A 59 1.91 -3.59 7.21
N LEU A 60 0.77 -2.90 7.28
CA LEU A 60 0.64 -1.51 6.83
C LEU A 60 1.03 -0.49 7.91
N MET A 61 0.68 -0.73 9.18
CA MET A 61 0.84 0.24 10.26
C MET A 61 2.27 0.79 10.37
N VAL A 62 3.28 -0.07 10.24
CA VAL A 62 4.71 0.28 10.38
C VAL A 62 5.53 -0.22 9.18
N LEU A 63 4.96 -0.11 7.97
CA LEU A 63 5.62 -0.43 6.69
C LEU A 63 6.40 -1.74 6.72
N PHE A 64 5.72 -2.82 7.07
CA PHE A 64 6.24 -4.20 7.03
C PHE A 64 7.47 -4.47 7.89
N ARG A 65 7.76 -3.65 8.91
CA ARG A 65 8.94 -3.85 9.78
C ARG A 65 9.04 -5.25 10.38
N ARG A 66 7.91 -5.95 10.59
CA ARG A 66 7.87 -7.32 11.13
C ARG A 66 7.92 -8.42 10.07
N GLU A 67 7.80 -8.07 8.78
CA GLU A 67 7.79 -9.04 7.66
C GLU A 67 9.15 -9.17 6.96
N PHE A 68 9.98 -8.14 7.06
CA PHE A 68 11.28 -8.06 6.42
C PHE A 68 12.43 -8.23 7.42
N SER A 69 13.55 -8.75 6.93
CA SER A 69 14.84 -8.61 7.61
C SER A 69 15.18 -7.11 7.80
N PHE A 70 16.10 -6.80 8.70
CA PHE A 70 16.47 -5.40 8.95
C PHE A 70 16.96 -4.69 7.67
N LEU A 71 17.81 -5.35 6.88
CA LEU A 71 18.35 -4.79 5.63
C LEU A 71 17.28 -4.67 4.55
N ASP A 72 16.40 -5.67 4.42
CA ASP A 72 15.30 -5.63 3.46
C ASP A 72 14.28 -4.53 3.81
N ALA A 73 14.06 -4.27 5.10
CA ALA A 73 13.18 -3.19 5.54
C ALA A 73 13.76 -1.82 5.14
N LEU A 74 15.06 -1.59 5.33
CA LEU A 74 15.71 -0.35 4.90
C LEU A 74 15.62 -0.18 3.38
N TYR A 75 15.95 -1.22 2.62
CA TYR A 75 15.85 -1.21 1.17
C TYR A 75 14.43 -0.90 0.69
N LEU A 76 13.42 -1.55 1.30
CA LEU A 76 12.03 -1.32 0.97
C LEU A 76 11.63 0.13 1.20
N TRP A 77 11.99 0.71 2.35
CA TRP A 77 11.62 2.07 2.70
C TRP A 77 12.26 3.09 1.76
N GLU A 78 13.55 2.95 1.45
CA GLU A 78 14.24 3.80 0.48
C GLU A 78 13.57 3.74 -0.90
N LEU A 79 13.26 2.53 -1.36
CA LEU A 79 12.56 2.32 -2.63
C LEU A 79 11.17 2.96 -2.63
N MET A 80 10.37 2.74 -1.58
CA MET A 80 9.03 3.31 -1.47
C MET A 80 9.07 4.83 -1.46
N TRP A 81 9.97 5.44 -0.67
CA TRP A 81 10.11 6.89 -0.61
C TRP A 81 10.53 7.50 -1.95
N ALA A 82 11.41 6.84 -2.70
CA ALA A 82 11.81 7.28 -4.03
C ALA A 82 10.68 7.11 -5.07
N MET A 83 9.92 6.01 -5.01
CA MET A 83 8.85 5.72 -5.95
C MET A 83 7.63 6.62 -5.75
N GLU A 84 7.34 6.97 -4.50
CA GLU A 84 6.22 7.81 -4.07
C GLU A 84 6.63 9.27 -3.82
N TYR A 85 7.78 9.70 -4.36
CA TYR A 85 8.23 11.07 -4.18
C TYR A 85 7.29 12.07 -4.89
N ASN A 86 6.80 13.04 -4.13
CA ASN A 86 5.93 14.11 -4.63
C ASN A 86 6.39 15.46 -4.03
N PRO A 87 6.97 16.38 -4.82
CA PRO A 87 7.55 17.62 -4.30
C PRO A 87 6.55 18.45 -3.49
N ASN A 88 5.27 18.45 -3.86
CA ASN A 88 4.22 19.17 -3.15
C ASN A 88 3.94 18.56 -1.78
N LYS A 89 3.87 17.23 -1.71
CA LYS A 89 3.71 16.49 -0.45
C LYS A 89 4.91 16.72 0.47
N PHE A 90 6.12 16.73 -0.07
CA PHE A 90 7.34 17.00 0.70
C PHE A 90 7.43 18.43 1.19
N ALA A 91 7.05 19.42 0.37
CA ALA A 91 7.00 20.83 0.78
C ALA A 91 6.06 21.04 1.98
N SER A 92 4.92 20.33 2.02
CA SER A 92 3.99 20.37 3.16
C SER A 92 4.58 19.86 4.48
N TYR A 93 5.67 19.09 4.43
CA TYR A 93 6.38 18.65 5.63
C TYR A 93 7.34 19.72 6.18
N GLU A 94 7.77 20.66 5.33
CA GLU A 94 8.69 21.75 5.70
C GLU A 94 7.92 23.01 6.14
N GLU A 95 6.83 23.35 5.44
CA GLU A 95 6.04 24.56 5.69
C GLU A 95 4.55 24.24 5.88
N PRO A 96 4.07 24.08 7.13
CA PRO A 96 2.69 23.67 7.40
C PRO A 96 1.61 24.73 7.08
N GLU A 97 1.99 26.00 6.91
CA GLU A 97 1.06 27.15 6.81
C GLU A 97 0.68 27.55 5.37
N ASN A 98 1.38 27.07 4.34
CA ASN A 98 1.25 27.60 2.98
C ASN A 98 0.46 26.67 2.04
N ARG A 99 -0.67 26.11 2.51
CA ARG A 99 -1.47 25.11 1.75
C ARG A 99 -2.16 25.67 0.49
N ASN A 100 -2.26 26.99 0.35
CA ASN A 100 -3.14 27.63 -0.64
C ASN A 100 -2.51 27.88 -2.02
N ASN A 101 -1.21 27.58 -2.21
CA ASN A 101 -0.48 27.91 -3.45
C ASN A 101 0.02 26.69 -4.24
N LEU A 102 -0.60 25.52 -4.06
CA LEU A 102 -0.23 24.32 -4.80
C LEU A 102 -0.76 24.39 -6.24
N SER A 103 0.06 24.95 -7.14
CA SER A 103 -0.23 24.91 -8.58
C SER A 103 -0.29 23.47 -9.09
N GLU A 104 -1.51 23.00 -9.35
CA GLU A 104 -1.77 21.72 -9.98
C GLU A 104 -1.49 21.83 -11.49
N HIS A 105 -0.82 20.82 -12.05
CA HIS A 105 -0.66 20.57 -13.48
C HIS A 105 0.40 21.37 -14.29
N ASP A 106 1.60 21.66 -13.76
CA ASP A 106 2.77 21.89 -14.65
C ASP A 106 3.38 20.54 -15.11
N PRO A 107 3.36 20.19 -16.41
CA PRO A 107 3.98 18.97 -16.94
C PRO A 107 5.48 18.86 -16.67
N ARG A 108 6.18 19.99 -16.46
CA ARG A 108 7.61 20.02 -16.11
C ARG A 108 7.84 19.55 -14.68
N LEU A 109 6.89 19.78 -13.77
CA LEU A 109 6.96 19.31 -12.39
C LEU A 109 6.77 17.79 -12.31
N LEU A 110 5.92 17.18 -13.14
CA LEU A 110 5.72 15.71 -13.18
C LEU A 110 7.01 14.91 -13.39
N LYS A 111 8.03 15.49 -14.06
CA LYS A 111 9.35 14.84 -14.22
C LYS A 111 10.12 14.69 -12.91
N LYS A 112 9.80 15.49 -11.88
CA LYS A 112 10.40 15.41 -10.54
C LYS A 112 9.76 14.33 -9.68
N TYR A 113 8.55 13.87 -10.02
CA TYR A 113 7.80 12.91 -9.21
C TYR A 113 8.40 11.51 -9.35
N GLY A 114 8.32 10.73 -8.27
CA GLY A 114 8.66 9.32 -8.25
C GLY A 114 7.85 8.54 -9.29
N LYS A 115 8.42 7.44 -9.79
CA LYS A 115 7.83 6.70 -10.92
C LYS A 115 6.42 6.18 -10.63
N PHE A 116 6.16 5.73 -9.41
CA PHE A 116 4.86 5.23 -8.99
C PHE A 116 3.85 6.37 -8.91
N GLU A 117 4.18 7.45 -8.19
CA GLU A 117 3.34 8.65 -8.05
C GLU A 117 2.98 9.27 -9.41
N ARG A 118 3.99 9.42 -10.29
CA ARG A 118 3.80 9.95 -11.65
C ARG A 118 2.81 9.13 -12.46
N LYS A 119 2.83 7.80 -12.31
CA LYS A 119 1.93 6.90 -13.02
C LYS A 119 0.50 7.03 -12.50
N TYR A 120 0.32 7.20 -11.19
CA TYR A 120 -0.98 7.46 -10.57
C TYR A 120 -1.63 8.73 -11.11
N ILE A 121 -0.91 9.87 -11.02
CA ILE A 121 -1.42 11.18 -11.45
C ILE A 121 -1.81 11.17 -12.93
N LYS A 122 -1.02 10.51 -13.78
CA LYS A 122 -1.31 10.39 -15.23
C LYS A 122 -2.60 9.64 -15.54
N ASN A 123 -3.04 8.73 -14.66
CA ASN A 123 -4.28 7.98 -14.83
C ASN A 123 -5.49 8.67 -14.18
N GLY A 124 -5.35 9.93 -13.71
CA GLY A 124 -6.46 10.68 -13.10
C GLY A 124 -6.81 10.25 -11.68
N HIS A 125 -6.01 9.37 -11.06
CA HIS A 125 -6.21 8.97 -9.68
C HIS A 125 -5.49 9.94 -8.73
N ASN A 126 -6.26 10.73 -7.98
CA ASN A 126 -5.78 11.68 -6.97
C ASN A 126 -5.92 11.15 -5.52
N GLU A 127 -6.22 9.86 -5.34
CA GLU A 127 -6.43 9.32 -3.99
C GLU A 127 -5.15 9.29 -3.16
N GLN A 128 -5.16 10.06 -2.06
CA GLN A 128 -4.08 10.21 -1.08
C GLN A 128 -3.64 8.89 -0.40
N HIS A 129 -4.29 7.77 -0.70
CA HIS A 129 -4.22 6.53 0.08
C HIS A 129 -3.81 5.29 -0.74
N SER A 130 -3.58 5.44 -2.05
CA SER A 130 -3.05 4.37 -2.89
C SER A 130 -1.53 4.32 -2.82
N THR A 131 -1.00 3.73 -1.74
CA THR A 131 0.44 3.62 -1.52
C THR A 131 0.99 2.33 -2.15
N LEU A 132 2.28 2.33 -2.50
CA LEU A 132 3.00 1.12 -2.87
C LEU A 132 2.92 0.06 -1.76
N ALA A 133 2.74 0.47 -0.51
CA ALA A 133 2.51 -0.42 0.63
C ALA A 133 1.31 -1.34 0.40
N VAL A 134 0.19 -0.79 -0.07
CA VAL A 134 -1.03 -1.56 -0.38
C VAL A 134 -0.74 -2.63 -1.43
N PHE A 135 0.00 -2.28 -2.48
CA PHE A 135 0.37 -3.23 -3.52
C PHE A 135 1.39 -4.28 -3.05
N VAL A 136 2.24 -3.95 -2.08
CA VAL A 136 3.11 -4.95 -1.44
C VAL A 136 2.27 -5.97 -0.67
N VAL A 137 1.24 -5.55 0.08
CA VAL A 137 0.31 -6.51 0.71
C VAL A 137 -0.40 -7.35 -0.36
N ALA A 138 -0.88 -6.73 -1.44
CA ALA A 138 -1.52 -7.46 -2.52
C ALA A 138 -0.59 -8.50 -3.17
N SER A 139 0.71 -8.19 -3.29
CA SER A 139 1.71 -9.13 -3.81
C SER A 139 1.93 -10.34 -2.89
N VAL A 140 1.85 -10.13 -1.58
CA VAL A 140 1.91 -11.21 -0.58
C VAL A 140 0.69 -12.12 -0.74
N LEU A 141 -0.50 -11.54 -0.89
CA LEU A 141 -1.75 -12.27 -1.09
C LEU A 141 -1.73 -13.07 -2.41
N GLU A 142 -1.32 -12.47 -3.52
CA GLU A 142 -1.17 -13.21 -4.79
C GLU A 142 -0.13 -14.34 -4.68
N THR A 143 0.97 -14.12 -3.95
CA THR A 143 1.99 -15.16 -3.72
C THR A 143 1.43 -16.37 -2.96
N LYS A 144 0.51 -16.13 -2.01
CA LYS A 144 -0.13 -17.18 -1.21
C LYS A 144 -1.48 -17.65 -1.75
N ASN A 145 -1.94 -17.09 -2.88
CA ASN A 145 -3.28 -17.28 -3.44
C ASN A 145 -3.73 -18.75 -3.49
N LYS A 146 -2.90 -19.64 -4.04
CA LYS A 146 -3.24 -21.07 -4.16
C LYS A 146 -3.45 -21.74 -2.80
N ARG A 147 -2.64 -21.37 -1.79
CA ARG A 147 -2.77 -21.89 -0.43
C ARG A 147 -4.01 -21.30 0.24
N LEU A 148 -4.20 -19.98 0.14
CA LEU A 148 -5.39 -19.30 0.68
C LEU A 148 -6.67 -19.96 0.15
N LEU A 149 -6.83 -20.08 -1.16
CA LEU A 149 -8.04 -20.67 -1.79
C LEU A 149 -8.27 -22.15 -1.48
N LYS A 150 -7.26 -22.88 -1.02
CA LYS A 150 -7.35 -24.34 -0.81
C LYS A 150 -7.40 -24.73 0.66
N GLU A 151 -6.63 -24.03 1.49
CA GLU A 151 -6.35 -24.37 2.87
C GLU A 151 -7.16 -23.49 3.85
N ALA A 152 -7.47 -22.24 3.49
CA ALA A 152 -8.18 -21.35 4.40
C ALA A 152 -9.68 -21.69 4.46
N LYS A 153 -10.15 -21.98 5.68
CA LYS A 153 -11.56 -22.23 6.00
C LYS A 153 -12.11 -21.25 7.03
N GLY A 154 -11.25 -20.41 7.60
CA GLY A 154 -11.60 -19.29 8.45
C GLY A 154 -10.50 -18.23 8.46
N LEU A 155 -10.77 -17.12 9.15
CA LEU A 155 -9.83 -16.01 9.27
C LEU A 155 -8.52 -16.40 9.96
N ASP A 156 -8.57 -17.33 10.92
CA ASP A 156 -7.37 -17.82 11.62
C ASP A 156 -6.41 -18.53 10.66
N ASP A 157 -6.93 -19.32 9.72
CA ASP A 157 -6.11 -19.97 8.69
C ASP A 157 -5.44 -18.93 7.78
N VAL A 158 -6.16 -17.86 7.43
CA VAL A 158 -5.59 -16.74 6.65
C VAL A 158 -4.42 -16.11 7.41
N VAL A 159 -4.61 -15.81 8.70
CA VAL A 159 -3.55 -15.23 9.55
C VAL A 159 -2.37 -16.19 9.66
N GLN A 160 -2.61 -17.50 9.81
CA GLN A 160 -1.56 -18.52 9.89
C GLN A 160 -0.77 -18.63 8.58
N ILE A 161 -1.44 -18.74 7.43
CA ILE A 161 -0.82 -18.84 6.10
C ILE A 161 0.05 -17.60 5.80
N LEU A 162 -0.42 -16.42 6.23
CA LEU A 162 0.33 -15.18 6.09
C LEU A 162 1.45 -15.06 7.13
N GLY A 163 1.30 -15.65 8.32
CA GLY A 163 2.32 -15.68 9.36
C GLY A 163 3.64 -16.32 8.91
N ASP A 164 3.58 -17.31 8.01
CA ASP A 164 4.77 -17.97 7.40
C ASP A 164 5.74 -16.99 6.71
N ILE A 165 5.30 -15.77 6.37
CA ILE A 165 6.16 -14.79 5.67
C ILE A 165 6.97 -13.92 6.62
N ALA A 166 6.64 -13.92 7.92
CA ALA A 166 7.23 -12.98 8.87
C ALA A 166 8.75 -13.15 8.95
N GLY A 167 9.49 -12.08 8.64
CA GLY A 167 10.96 -12.04 8.64
C GLY A 167 11.62 -12.66 7.40
N ASN A 168 10.87 -13.28 6.50
CA ASN A 168 11.39 -14.05 5.35
C ASN A 168 10.90 -13.53 4.00
N LEU A 169 10.27 -12.36 3.96
CA LEU A 169 9.80 -11.76 2.71
C LEU A 169 10.97 -11.11 1.96
N ASP A 170 11.16 -11.45 0.68
CA ASP A 170 12.15 -10.80 -0.19
C ASP A 170 11.60 -9.46 -0.69
N ALA A 171 12.24 -8.35 -0.29
CA ALA A 171 11.76 -7.00 -0.61
C ALA A 171 11.77 -6.72 -2.11
N ARG A 172 12.82 -7.13 -2.83
CA ARG A 172 12.94 -6.87 -4.26
C ARG A 172 11.86 -7.61 -5.05
N LYS A 173 11.61 -8.88 -4.71
CA LYS A 173 10.57 -9.70 -5.32
C LYS A 173 9.19 -9.13 -5.00
N ALA A 174 8.91 -8.83 -3.73
CA ALA A 174 7.63 -8.27 -3.30
C ALA A 174 7.34 -6.96 -4.04
N CYS A 175 8.30 -6.03 -4.12
CA CYS A 175 8.13 -4.77 -4.87
C CYS A 175 7.92 -4.99 -6.37
N LYS A 176 8.65 -5.93 -6.99
CA LYS A 176 8.50 -6.22 -8.42
C LYS A 176 7.09 -6.73 -8.73
N GLU A 177 6.57 -7.66 -7.92
CA GLU A 177 5.21 -8.17 -8.08
C GLU A 177 4.16 -7.10 -7.74
N ALA A 178 4.39 -6.30 -6.68
CA ALA A 178 3.53 -5.17 -6.33
C ALA A 178 3.36 -4.18 -7.50
N LEU A 179 4.44 -3.85 -8.20
CA LEU A 179 4.36 -2.97 -9.37
C LEU A 179 3.57 -3.59 -10.53
N LYS A 180 3.68 -4.90 -10.77
CA LYS A 180 2.86 -5.60 -11.77
C LYS A 180 1.37 -5.58 -11.42
N ILE A 181 1.04 -5.85 -10.15
CA ILE A 181 -0.33 -5.79 -9.64
C ILE A 181 -0.89 -4.37 -9.82
N HIS A 182 -0.10 -3.35 -9.51
CA HIS A 182 -0.48 -1.96 -9.75
C HIS A 182 -0.78 -1.69 -11.23
N GLU A 183 0.04 -2.18 -12.17
CA GLU A 183 -0.29 -2.01 -13.60
C GLU A 183 -1.58 -2.73 -13.99
N LYS A 184 -1.79 -3.95 -13.47
CA LYS A 184 -2.98 -4.77 -13.71
C LYS A 184 -4.22 -4.08 -13.16
N PHE A 185 -4.12 -3.47 -11.97
CA PHE A 185 -5.17 -2.69 -11.34
C PHE A 185 -5.56 -1.48 -12.21
N LEU A 186 -4.61 -0.60 -12.56
CA LEU A 186 -4.88 0.58 -13.40
C LEU A 186 -5.53 0.22 -14.75
N ARG A 187 -5.04 -0.84 -15.40
CA ARG A 187 -5.60 -1.30 -16.69
C ARG A 187 -7.05 -1.77 -16.58
N LYS A 188 -7.43 -2.36 -15.45
CA LYS A 188 -8.80 -2.86 -15.23
C LYS A 188 -9.73 -1.79 -14.69
N ALA A 189 -9.24 -0.91 -13.82
CA ALA A 189 -10.00 0.23 -13.29
C ALA A 189 -10.45 1.17 -14.41
N ASN A 190 -9.57 1.43 -15.40
CA ASN A 190 -9.91 2.29 -16.55
C ASN A 190 -10.88 1.66 -17.57
N ARG A 191 -11.30 0.40 -17.38
CA ARG A 191 -12.26 -0.29 -18.26
C ARG A 191 -13.67 -0.36 -17.69
N GLN A 192 -13.84 0.07 -16.44
CA GLN A 192 -15.13 0.19 -15.76
C GLN A 192 -15.65 1.61 -15.91
#